data_AF-A0A0K8Q3X2-F1
#
_entry.id   AF-A0A0K8Q3X2-F1
#
_cell.length_a   1.000
_cell.length_b   1.000
_cell.length_c   1.000
_cell.angle_alpha   90.00
_cell.angle_beta   90.00
_cell.angle_gamma   90.00
#
_symmetry.space_group_name_H-M   'P 1'
#
loop_
_entity.id
_entity.type
_entity.pdbx_description
1 polymer ?
#
loop_
_entity_poly.entity_id
_entity_poly.type
_entity_poly.pdbx_seq_one_letter_code
_entity_poly.pdbx_strand_id
1 'polypeptide(L)'
;ACAIKSLGGVIQGRLWPTSDDEKQKAIDAGHDLDRVLSTNDLVSSDNCYFAATGITDGDLLKGVRYSKDKVLTQSIVMRSKSGTIRFVDGEHQASKWEGYARKS
;
A
#
# COMPACT_ATOMS: atom_id res chain seq x y z
N ALA A 1 -5.35 -4.39 -3.56
CA ALA A 1 -6.33 -4.09 -4.63
C ALA A 1 -6.24 -2.66 -5.17
N CYS A 2 -6.12 -1.58 -4.36
CA CYS A 2 -6.05 -0.18 -4.86
C CYS A 2 -4.93 0.06 -5.90
N ALA A 3 -3.73 -0.47 -5.63
CA ALA A 3 -2.60 -0.41 -6.58
C ALA A 3 -2.95 -1.06 -7.92
N ILE A 4 -3.41 -2.32 -7.87
CA ILE A 4 -3.81 -3.10 -9.04
C ILE A 4 -4.91 -2.39 -9.85
N LYS A 5 -5.94 -1.86 -9.17
CA LYS A 5 -7.01 -1.08 -9.81
C LYS A 5 -6.46 0.18 -10.50
N SER A 6 -5.48 0.84 -9.89
CA SER A 6 -4.83 2.02 -10.48
C SER A 6 -3.95 1.69 -11.69
N LEU A 7 -3.46 0.46 -11.79
CA LEU A 7 -2.69 -0.06 -12.92
C LEU A 7 -3.58 -0.69 -14.02
N GLY A 8 -4.90 -0.73 -13.81
CA GLY A 8 -5.83 -1.44 -14.73
C GLY A 8 -5.71 -2.97 -14.68
N GLY A 9 -5.09 -3.52 -13.64
CA GLY A 9 -4.93 -4.96 -13.46
C GLY A 9 -6.12 -5.62 -12.75
N VAL A 10 -6.03 -6.94 -12.60
CA VAL A 10 -7.02 -7.75 -11.88
C VAL A 10 -6.36 -8.49 -10.74
N ILE A 11 -7.03 -8.53 -9.59
CA ILE A 11 -6.69 -9.39 -8.47
C ILE A 11 -7.96 -10.09 -8.00
N GLN A 12 -7.81 -11.37 -7.65
CA GLN A 12 -8.84 -12.15 -6.98
C GLN A 12 -8.30 -12.66 -5.65
N GLY A 13 -9.17 -12.76 -4.65
CA GLY A 13 -8.82 -13.30 -3.35
C GLY A 13 -9.99 -14.05 -2.73
N ARG A 14 -9.69 -14.81 -1.69
CA ARG A 14 -10.67 -15.45 -0.81
C ARG A 14 -10.21 -15.24 0.62
N LEU A 15 -11.16 -15.12 1.55
CA LEU A 15 -10.82 -15.13 2.97
C LEU A 15 -10.25 -16.51 3.33
N TRP A 16 -9.11 -16.54 4.03
CA TRP A 16 -8.44 -17.77 4.41
C TRP A 16 -8.18 -17.82 5.93
N PRO A 17 -9.24 -18.01 6.75
CA PRO A 17 -9.07 -18.17 8.18
C PRO A 17 -8.17 -19.36 8.51
N THR A 18 -7.27 -19.17 9.47
CA THR A 18 -6.25 -20.16 9.85
C THR A 18 -6.57 -20.89 11.15
N SER A 19 -7.62 -20.46 11.85
CA SER A 19 -8.13 -21.10 13.07
C SER A 19 -9.65 -21.13 13.08
N ASP A 20 -10.23 -22.01 13.90
CA ASP A 20 -11.67 -22.09 14.08
C ASP A 20 -12.25 -20.80 14.70
N ASP A 21 -11.51 -20.16 15.60
CA ASP A 21 -11.90 -18.87 16.19
C ASP A 21 -11.95 -17.75 15.13
N GLU A 22 -10.97 -17.70 14.23
CA GLU A 22 -10.96 -16.74 13.12
C GLU A 22 -12.10 -17.02 12.14
N LYS A 23 -12.35 -18.31 11.84
CA LYS A 23 -13.44 -18.76 10.99
C LYS A 23 -14.79 -18.33 11.55
N GLN A 24 -15.04 -18.58 12.84
CA GLN A 24 -16.31 -18.24 13.48
C GLN A 24 -16.52 -16.71 13.48
N LYS A 25 -15.50 -15.92 13.82
CA LYS A 25 -15.58 -14.45 13.75
C LYS A 25 -15.93 -13.93 12.36
N ALA A 26 -15.39 -14.54 11.31
CA ALA A 26 -15.70 -14.14 9.94
C ALA A 26 -17.14 -14.47 9.56
N ILE A 27 -17.65 -15.65 9.95
CA ILE A 27 -19.05 -16.05 9.73
C ILE A 27 -20.00 -15.14 10.52
N ASP A 28 -19.71 -14.86 11.79
CA ASP A 28 -20.51 -13.98 12.64
C ASP A 28 -20.55 -12.54 12.10
N ALA A 29 -19.47 -12.09 11.44
CA ALA A 29 -19.41 -10.82 10.72
C ALA A 29 -20.16 -10.83 9.36
N GLY A 30 -20.77 -11.96 8.98
CA GLY A 30 -21.57 -12.11 7.76
C GLY A 30 -20.74 -12.37 6.51
N HIS A 31 -19.50 -12.84 6.64
CA HIS A 31 -18.68 -13.18 5.49
C HIS A 31 -18.95 -14.60 4.97
N ASP A 32 -19.14 -14.71 3.66
CA ASP A 32 -19.08 -15.98 2.93
C ASP A 32 -17.62 -16.33 2.65
N LEU A 33 -17.15 -17.43 3.23
CA LEU A 33 -15.77 -17.89 3.14
C LEU A 33 -15.43 -18.58 1.81
N ASP A 34 -16.44 -19.03 1.05
CA ASP A 34 -16.23 -19.67 -0.26
C ASP A 34 -16.19 -18.64 -1.40
N ARG A 35 -16.72 -17.43 -1.14
CA ARG A 35 -16.78 -16.33 -2.10
C ARG A 35 -15.40 -15.96 -2.64
N VAL A 36 -15.32 -15.87 -3.96
CA VAL A 36 -14.18 -15.23 -4.65
C VAL A 36 -14.43 -13.73 -4.70
N LEU A 37 -13.53 -12.96 -4.09
CA LEU A 37 -13.53 -11.50 -4.08
C LEU A 37 -12.74 -11.00 -5.30
N SER A 38 -13.40 -10.26 -6.19
CA SER A 38 -12.78 -9.55 -7.31
C SER A 38 -12.12 -8.24 -6.87
N THR A 39 -11.35 -7.60 -7.75
CA THR A 39 -10.78 -6.26 -7.51
C THR A 39 -11.83 -5.25 -7.03
N ASN A 40 -13.04 -5.29 -7.59
CA ASN A 40 -14.13 -4.36 -7.27
C ASN A 40 -14.86 -4.74 -5.97
N ASP A 41 -14.81 -6.00 -5.54
CA ASP A 41 -15.27 -6.39 -4.20
C ASP A 41 -14.29 -5.90 -3.12
N LEU A 42 -12.99 -5.92 -3.42
CA LEU A 42 -11.94 -5.47 -2.51
C LEU A 42 -11.81 -3.94 -2.43
N VAL A 43 -12.10 -3.23 -3.53
CA VAL A 43 -12.10 -1.75 -3.60
C VAL A 43 -13.25 -1.30 -4.49
N SER A 44 -14.38 -0.98 -3.85
CA SER A 44 -15.62 -0.62 -4.53
C SER A 44 -15.58 0.74 -5.22
N SER A 45 -14.73 1.66 -4.77
CA SER A 45 -14.61 2.99 -5.38
C SER A 45 -13.76 2.99 -6.64
N ASP A 46 -14.18 3.75 -7.65
CA ASP A 46 -13.37 4.05 -8.85
C ASP A 46 -12.41 5.22 -8.65
N ASN A 47 -12.46 5.89 -7.50
CA ASN A 47 -11.56 6.96 -7.12
C ASN A 47 -10.75 6.57 -5.88
N CYS A 48 -9.83 5.62 -6.04
CA CYS A 48 -8.88 5.24 -5.01
C CYS A 48 -7.48 5.79 -5.30
N TYR A 49 -6.73 6.00 -4.24
CA TYR A 49 -5.32 6.36 -4.27
C TYR A 49 -4.48 5.22 -3.69
N PHE A 50 -3.26 5.09 -4.18
CA PHE A 50 -2.26 4.21 -3.58
C PHE A 50 -0.95 4.98 -3.49
N ALA A 51 -0.28 4.85 -2.34
CA ALA A 51 1.07 5.37 -2.15
C ALA A 51 1.91 4.33 -1.41
N ALA A 52 3.16 4.17 -1.82
CA ALA A 52 4.12 3.31 -1.14
C ALA A 52 5.52 3.93 -1.23
N THR A 53 6.35 3.70 -0.22
CA THR A 53 7.74 4.18 -0.14
C THR A 53 8.64 2.99 0.18
N GLY A 54 9.77 2.87 -0.52
CA GLY A 54 10.73 1.80 -0.27
C GLY A 54 11.44 1.99 1.06
N ILE A 55 11.40 0.97 1.92
CA ILE A 55 12.19 0.93 3.16
C ILE A 55 13.57 0.33 2.85
N THR A 56 13.58 -0.89 2.31
CA THR A 56 14.75 -1.56 1.73
C THR A 56 14.63 -1.55 0.21
N ASP A 57 15.74 -1.80 -0.50
CA ASP A 57 15.68 -1.96 -1.94
C ASP A 57 14.80 -3.14 -2.31
N GLY A 58 13.92 -2.93 -3.28
CA GLY A 58 13.15 -3.96 -3.95
C GLY A 58 12.99 -3.65 -5.43
N ASP A 59 12.34 -4.55 -6.15
CA ASP A 59 12.23 -4.46 -7.61
C ASP A 59 11.48 -3.19 -8.08
N LEU A 60 10.57 -2.67 -7.25
CA LEU A 60 9.73 -1.52 -7.60
C LEU A 60 10.30 -0.18 -7.10
N LEU A 61 10.91 -0.15 -5.92
CA LEU A 61 11.34 1.08 -5.24
C LEU A 61 12.69 0.87 -4.57
N LYS A 62 13.54 1.90 -4.67
CA LYS A 62 14.76 1.99 -3.88
C LYS A 62 14.43 2.14 -2.39
N GLY A 63 15.25 1.51 -1.55
CA GLY A 63 15.19 1.69 -0.11
C GLY A 63 15.65 3.07 0.32
N VAL A 64 15.42 3.39 1.59
CA VAL A 64 15.88 4.65 2.18
C VAL A 64 17.41 4.70 2.16
N ARG A 65 17.97 5.82 1.68
CA ARG A 65 19.42 6.06 1.70
C ARG A 65 19.74 7.23 2.61
N TYR A 66 20.67 7.03 3.52
CA TYR A 66 21.19 8.07 4.40
C TYR A 66 22.54 8.53 3.85
N SER A 67 22.72 9.85 3.69
CA SER A 67 23.99 10.42 3.24
C SER A 67 24.21 11.75 3.93
N LYS A 68 25.27 11.85 4.73
CA LYS A 68 25.67 13.06 5.50
C LYS A 68 24.47 13.77 6.14
N ASP A 69 23.99 14.84 5.51
CA ASP A 69 22.94 15.76 5.96
C ASP A 69 21.58 15.50 5.30
N LYS A 70 21.44 14.39 4.55
CA LYS A 70 20.26 14.07 3.75
C LYS A 70 19.77 12.64 3.98
N VAL A 71 18.45 12.49 3.91
CA VAL A 71 17.77 11.20 3.77
C VAL A 71 17.07 11.21 2.44
N LEU A 72 17.29 10.18 1.63
CA LEU A 72 16.67 10.01 0.32
C LEU A 72 15.65 8.88 0.40
N THR A 73 14.48 9.13 -0.18
CA THR A 73 13.39 8.15 -0.28
C THR A 73 12.89 8.07 -1.71
N GLN A 74 12.43 6.89 -2.13
CA GLN A 74 11.70 6.75 -3.38
C GLN A 74 10.31 6.21 -3.11
N SER A 75 9.31 6.90 -3.66
CA SER A 75 7.90 6.56 -3.50
C SER A 75 7.22 6.40 -4.85
N ILE A 76 6.14 5.61 -4.87
CA ILE A 76 5.17 5.58 -5.96
C ILE A 76 3.84 6.11 -5.44
N VAL A 77 3.17 6.96 -6.24
CA VAL A 77 1.82 7.48 -5.97
C VAL A 77 0.96 7.26 -7.20
N MET A 78 -0.21 6.67 -7.00
CA MET A 78 -1.13 6.30 -8.07
C MET A 78 -2.55 6.74 -7.76
N ARG A 79 -3.31 7.01 -8.82
CA ARG A 79 -4.75 7.31 -8.71
C ARG A 79 -5.53 6.57 -9.79
N SER A 80 -6.51 5.76 -9.37
CA SER A 80 -7.31 4.96 -10.30
C SER A 80 -8.12 5.79 -11.29
N LYS A 81 -8.74 6.89 -10.83
CA LYS A 81 -9.60 7.70 -11.69
C LYS A 81 -8.86 8.37 -12.85
N SER A 82 -7.59 8.73 -12.67
CA SER A 82 -6.80 9.37 -13.72
C SER A 82 -5.81 8.42 -14.41
N GLY A 83 -5.65 7.19 -13.90
CA GLY A 83 -4.60 6.26 -14.35
C GLY A 83 -3.18 6.78 -14.14
N THR A 84 -3.00 7.89 -13.41
CA THR A 84 -1.69 8.53 -13.28
C THR A 84 -0.84 7.77 -12.29
N ILE A 85 0.39 7.46 -12.70
CA ILE A 85 1.43 6.86 -11.88
C ILE A 85 2.56 7.89 -11.75
N ARG A 86 2.98 8.19 -10.53
CA ARG A 86 4.10 9.06 -10.24
C ARG A 86 5.14 8.32 -9.42
N PHE A 87 6.38 8.36 -9.86
CA PHE A 87 7.52 8.09 -9.00
C PHE A 87 7.99 9.41 -8.42
N VAL A 88 8.24 9.43 -7.12
CA VAL A 88 8.62 10.62 -6.37
C VAL A 88 9.92 10.31 -5.64
N ASP A 89 10.99 10.98 -6.05
CA ASP A 89 12.24 11.00 -5.32
C ASP A 89 12.20 12.15 -4.30
N GLY A 90 12.34 11.82 -3.03
CA GLY A 90 12.34 12.76 -1.92
C GLY A 90 13.75 12.97 -1.37
N GLU A 91 14.12 14.22 -1.15
CA GLU A 91 15.33 14.61 -0.41
C GLU A 91 14.91 15.34 0.88
N HIS A 92 15.28 14.76 2.01
CA HIS A 92 14.94 15.29 3.33
C HIS A 92 16.20 15.79 4.01
N GLN A 93 16.22 17.05 4.46
CA GLN A 93 17.34 17.59 5.24
C GLN A 93 17.32 16.98 6.65
N ALA A 94 18.30 16.14 6.97
CA ALA A 94 18.35 15.36 8.21
C ALA A 94 18.27 16.25 9.46
N SER A 95 18.98 17.39 9.45
CA SER A 95 18.98 18.37 10.54
C SER A 95 17.60 18.96 10.84
N LYS A 96 16.72 19.06 9.84
CA LYS A 96 15.34 19.52 10.02
C LYS A 96 14.39 18.37 10.34
N TRP A 97 14.69 17.18 9.84
CA TRP A 97 13.84 15.99 10.01
C TRP A 97 13.95 15.38 11.41
N GLU A 98 15.16 15.28 11.99
CA GLU A 98 15.39 14.64 13.29
C GLU A 98 14.54 15.24 14.42
N GLY A 99 14.25 16.55 14.35
CA GLY A 99 13.37 17.25 15.29
C GLY A 99 11.91 16.78 15.27
N TYR A 100 11.45 16.17 14.17
CA TYR A 100 10.09 15.61 14.03
C TYR A 100 10.04 14.11 14.35
N ALA A 101 11.09 13.34 14.06
CA ALA A 101 11.09 11.89 14.21
C ALA A 101 11.19 11.39 15.68
N ARG A 102 11.71 12.21 16.61
CA ARG A 102 11.91 11.83 18.02
C ARG A 102 10.76 12.19 18.97
N LYS A 103 9.62 12.67 18.45
CA LYS A 103 8.47 13.11 19.28
C LYS A 103 7.31 12.09 19.36
N SER A 104 7.49 10.86 18.87
CA SER A 104 6.51 9.77 18.99
C SER A 104 6.91 8.77 20.06
#